data_AF-A0AA88GG76-F1
#
_entry.id   AF-A0AA88GG76-F1
#
_cell.length_a   1.000
_cell.length_b   1.000
_cell.length_c   1.000
_cell.angle_alpha   90.00
_cell.angle_beta   90.00
_cell.angle_gamma   90.00
#
_symmetry.space_group_name_H-M   'P 1'
#
loop_
_entity.id
_entity.type
_entity.pdbx_description
1 polymer ?
#
loop_
_entity_poly.entity_id
_entity_poly.type
_entity_poly.pdbx_seq_one_letter_code
_entity_poly.pdbx_strand_id
1 'polypeptide(L)'
;MFNWQSMFQNNNNNNNNKHDASLSELNKLSSSSSHQTTTTNQNTTNTTNNNHDFEVIQTTPSSNHHHGLNDHHHHNDNNIHVDPIHIDPIHIDPSDDSSHIHLVILIAGMGARKNHPLSESVLIPAGKWFDIYKCQLAMKESINALFNQYASNQVKSQSPHILVKSIDYCSTVREEGGYTDKLNLVTMKSGVQLLRTIANESMIDVLMYNSEKIKKQMQSVAIKQINEILDEMKGLPVKTISIVGHSLGSVLAFDILYQHQLSENTLLKRTPTHCFLLGSPLGLFLTMDIQTNHRELEAFHFVNPISGKKQLLRDLPVYHLYHPYDPVAYRLDPHLDPKFAKFDPLSLDFFSKRARPPSHPVVQLTNAFNQMLVTFGMDTNKINDEYRELINQYEIIDHALPVMSEIVINEYLSASDVHLRYWSNSEVVSFILEKLNLISVDQTTN
;
A
#
# COMPACT_ATOMS: atom_id res chain seq x y z
N MET A 1 9.05 -8.28 -21.04
CA MET A 1 10.40 -8.75 -20.67
C MET A 1 11.35 -7.63 -21.09
N PHE A 2 12.00 -6.96 -20.14
CA PHE A 2 12.85 -5.80 -20.42
C PHE A 2 14.08 -6.20 -21.26
N ASN A 3 14.26 -5.57 -22.42
CA ASN A 3 15.41 -5.80 -23.29
C ASN A 3 16.58 -4.91 -22.84
N TRP A 4 17.59 -5.52 -22.22
CA TRP A 4 18.80 -4.86 -21.72
C TRP A 4 19.76 -4.39 -22.83
N GLN A 5 19.53 -4.72 -24.11
CA GLN A 5 20.46 -4.38 -25.19
C GLN A 5 20.45 -2.91 -25.62
N SER A 6 19.36 -2.16 -25.37
CA SER A 6 19.28 -0.76 -25.81
C SER A 6 20.11 0.20 -24.94
N MET A 7 20.53 -0.20 -23.74
CA MET A 7 21.22 0.67 -22.79
C MET A 7 22.74 0.75 -23.02
N PHE A 8 23.33 -0.17 -23.79
CA PHE A 8 24.78 -0.22 -24.03
C PHE A 8 25.23 0.32 -25.40
N GLN A 9 24.32 0.78 -26.25
CA GLN A 9 24.67 1.27 -27.60
C GLN A 9 24.77 2.79 -27.74
N ASN A 10 24.51 3.58 -26.70
CA ASN A 10 24.41 5.04 -26.86
C ASN A 10 25.39 5.86 -26.00
N ASN A 11 26.57 5.31 -25.69
CA ASN A 11 27.60 6.06 -24.96
C ASN A 11 29.00 5.92 -25.56
N ASN A 12 29.11 6.11 -26.87
CA ASN A 12 30.38 6.38 -27.56
C ASN A 12 30.11 7.19 -28.82
N ASN A 13 29.92 8.51 -28.67
CA ASN A 13 30.41 9.57 -29.57
C ASN A 13 29.74 10.91 -29.23
N ASN A 14 30.37 11.66 -28.32
CA ASN A 14 30.38 13.12 -28.41
C ASN A 14 31.51 13.67 -27.53
N ASN A 15 32.71 13.67 -28.08
CA ASN A 15 33.78 14.60 -27.70
C ASN A 15 34.79 14.64 -28.85
N ASN A 16 34.69 15.68 -29.67
CA ASN A 16 35.81 16.53 -30.09
C ASN A 16 35.38 17.34 -31.32
N ASN A 17 35.23 18.65 -31.12
CA ASN A 17 35.21 19.63 -32.19
C ASN A 17 36.48 20.50 -32.05
N LYS A 18 37.05 20.84 -33.21
CA LYS A 18 38.22 21.70 -33.49
C LYS A 18 39.57 20.99 -33.56
N HIS A 19 40.03 20.66 -34.78
CA HIS A 19 41.01 21.50 -35.48
C HIS A 19 41.19 21.04 -36.95
N ASP A 20 41.17 22.06 -37.82
CA ASP A 20 41.88 22.21 -39.09
C ASP A 20 41.51 21.45 -40.38
N ALA A 21 41.53 22.29 -41.43
CA ALA A 21 41.12 22.09 -42.80
C ALA A 21 42.09 21.24 -43.65
N SER A 22 41.54 20.82 -44.79
CA SER A 22 42.20 20.55 -46.08
C SER A 22 42.99 19.25 -46.21
N LEU A 23 42.49 18.32 -47.03
CA LEU A 23 43.03 18.03 -48.37
C LEU A 23 42.32 16.82 -48.99
N SER A 24 42.09 16.97 -50.29
CA SER A 24 41.47 16.06 -51.23
C SER A 24 42.34 14.85 -51.57
N GLU A 25 41.64 13.83 -52.11
CA GLU A 25 42.09 12.92 -53.17
C GLU A 25 42.98 11.71 -52.85
N LEU A 26 42.53 10.58 -53.41
CA LEU A 26 43.25 9.49 -54.09
C LEU A 26 43.26 8.06 -53.51
N ASN A 27 42.86 7.17 -54.42
CA ASN A 27 43.18 5.74 -54.61
C ASN A 27 42.31 4.72 -53.85
N LYS A 28 41.40 3.96 -54.50
CA LYS A 28 41.50 2.95 -55.60
C LYS A 28 42.36 1.72 -55.27
N LEU A 29 41.82 0.58 -55.75
CA LEU A 29 42.30 -0.81 -55.84
C LEU A 29 42.02 -1.68 -54.60
N SER A 30 41.50 -2.92 -54.69
CA SER A 30 41.07 -3.76 -55.81
C SER A 30 40.50 -5.09 -55.25
N SER A 31 39.49 -5.67 -55.95
CA SER A 31 39.23 -7.11 -56.29
C SER A 31 39.95 -8.23 -55.50
N SER A 32 39.42 -9.44 -55.21
CA SER A 32 38.52 -10.34 -55.97
C SER A 32 38.26 -11.67 -55.22
N SER A 33 37.10 -12.31 -55.52
CA SER A 33 36.84 -13.76 -55.79
C SER A 33 37.29 -14.85 -54.79
N SER A 34 36.42 -15.62 -54.12
CA SER A 34 35.53 -16.74 -54.55
C SER A 34 36.17 -18.15 -54.59
N HIS A 35 35.51 -19.15 -53.95
CA HIS A 35 35.34 -20.60 -54.29
C HIS A 35 34.94 -21.35 -52.97
N GLN A 36 33.75 -21.97 -52.79
CA GLN A 36 33.23 -23.28 -53.30
C GLN A 36 34.26 -24.42 -53.16
N THR A 37 34.02 -25.64 -52.64
CA THR A 37 32.80 -26.48 -52.45
C THR A 37 33.16 -27.78 -51.66
N THR A 38 32.12 -28.47 -51.14
CA THR A 38 31.90 -29.96 -51.06
C THR A 38 32.59 -30.89 -50.04
N THR A 39 31.75 -31.51 -49.16
CA THR A 39 31.49 -32.96 -48.87
C THR A 39 32.66 -33.97 -48.95
N THR A 40 32.85 -34.99 -48.08
CA THR A 40 31.94 -36.10 -47.70
C THR A 40 32.59 -37.05 -46.64
N ASN A 41 31.78 -37.59 -45.72
CA ASN A 41 31.72 -38.95 -45.12
C ASN A 41 32.92 -39.84 -44.66
N GLN A 42 32.66 -40.45 -43.48
CA GLN A 42 32.80 -41.88 -43.06
C GLN A 42 33.97 -42.40 -42.19
N ASN A 43 33.56 -42.82 -40.96
CA ASN A 43 33.73 -44.12 -40.29
C ASN A 43 35.07 -44.68 -39.72
N THR A 44 35.00 -44.91 -38.39
CA THR A 44 35.26 -46.17 -37.60
C THR A 44 36.64 -46.58 -37.05
N THR A 45 36.62 -46.87 -35.72
CA THR A 45 37.33 -47.92 -34.91
C THR A 45 38.83 -47.73 -34.63
N ASN A 46 39.45 -48.06 -33.47
CA ASN A 46 39.12 -48.97 -32.35
C ASN A 46 40.11 -48.80 -31.13
N THR A 47 39.65 -49.17 -29.91
CA THR A 47 40.36 -49.84 -28.75
C THR A 47 41.55 -49.15 -28.00
N THR A 48 41.80 -49.25 -26.67
CA THR A 48 41.56 -50.32 -25.64
C THR A 48 41.79 -49.86 -24.17
N ASN A 49 40.92 -50.33 -23.25
CA ASN A 49 41.04 -50.90 -21.87
C ASN A 49 42.02 -50.43 -20.76
N ASN A 50 41.49 -50.29 -19.52
CA ASN A 50 41.62 -51.31 -18.44
C ASN A 50 40.64 -51.11 -17.25
N ASN A 51 40.23 -52.24 -16.65
CA ASN A 51 39.16 -52.51 -15.65
C ASN A 51 39.67 -52.70 -14.20
N HIS A 52 38.72 -52.66 -13.23
CA HIS A 52 38.42 -53.61 -12.11
C HIS A 52 37.68 -52.85 -10.97
N ASP A 53 36.66 -53.32 -10.24
CA ASP A 53 35.76 -54.50 -10.25
C ASP A 53 34.56 -54.25 -9.28
N PHE A 54 33.56 -55.14 -9.31
CA PHE A 54 32.22 -55.16 -8.70
C PHE A 54 32.19 -55.40 -7.15
N GLU A 55 31.10 -55.22 -6.37
CA GLU A 55 29.89 -56.08 -6.35
C GLU A 55 28.77 -55.56 -5.39
N VAL A 56 27.54 -56.04 -5.63
CA VAL A 56 26.23 -55.67 -5.05
C VAL A 56 25.66 -56.85 -4.26
N ILE A 57 25.01 -56.66 -3.10
CA ILE A 57 23.99 -57.61 -2.56
C ILE A 57 22.85 -56.87 -1.80
N GLN A 58 21.60 -57.18 -2.17
CA GLN A 58 20.35 -56.92 -1.43
C GLN A 58 20.03 -58.05 -0.43
N THR A 59 19.27 -57.79 0.65
CA THR A 59 18.07 -58.56 1.10
C THR A 59 17.54 -58.09 2.48
N THR A 60 16.21 -58.13 2.64
CA THR A 60 15.38 -58.05 3.88
C THR A 60 14.63 -59.40 4.07
N PRO A 61 13.76 -59.71 5.09
CA PRO A 61 13.34 -59.08 6.38
C PRO A 61 13.19 -60.07 7.61
N SER A 62 12.68 -59.57 8.76
CA SER A 62 11.74 -60.19 9.76
C SER A 62 12.10 -60.41 11.27
N SER A 63 11.29 -59.76 12.14
CA SER A 63 10.60 -60.12 13.41
C SER A 63 11.24 -60.63 14.75
N ASN A 64 10.76 -59.98 15.85
CA ASN A 64 10.45 -60.43 17.25
C ASN A 64 11.63 -60.75 18.23
N HIS A 65 11.64 -60.48 19.54
CA HIS A 65 10.63 -60.12 20.58
C HIS A 65 11.29 -59.51 21.86
N HIS A 66 10.53 -58.67 22.58
CA HIS A 66 10.41 -58.43 24.06
C HIS A 66 11.61 -58.18 25.00
N HIS A 67 11.64 -56.98 25.61
CA HIS A 67 11.37 -56.80 27.05
C HIS A 67 10.97 -55.34 27.36
N GLY A 68 9.91 -55.18 28.15
CA GLY A 68 9.32 -53.89 28.49
C GLY A 68 9.81 -53.32 29.81
N LEU A 69 9.71 -52.00 29.94
CA LEU A 69 9.51 -51.29 31.19
C LEU A 69 8.58 -50.11 30.88
N ASN A 70 7.43 -50.11 31.54
CA ASN A 70 6.43 -49.05 31.50
C ASN A 70 6.97 -47.82 32.24
N ASP A 71 6.78 -46.64 31.65
CA ASP A 71 6.54 -45.43 32.44
C ASP A 71 5.48 -44.57 31.75
N HIS A 72 4.43 -44.28 32.51
CA HIS A 72 3.28 -43.49 32.12
C HIS A 72 3.68 -42.05 31.82
N HIS A 73 3.48 -41.58 30.59
CA HIS A 73 3.37 -40.15 30.28
C HIS A 73 2.08 -39.88 29.53
N HIS A 74 1.24 -39.05 30.14
CA HIS A 74 0.05 -38.45 29.55
C HIS A 74 0.42 -37.71 28.26
N HIS A 75 -0.09 -38.18 27.12
CA HIS A 75 -0.22 -37.33 25.94
C HIS A 75 -1.33 -36.31 26.20
N ASN A 76 -0.91 -35.06 26.40
CA ASN A 76 -1.80 -33.91 26.30
C ASN A 76 -1.78 -33.48 24.83
N ASP A 77 -2.73 -34.00 24.04
CA ASP A 77 -2.99 -33.54 22.68
C ASP A 77 -3.59 -32.12 22.74
N ASN A 78 -2.73 -31.11 22.90
CA ASN A 78 -3.11 -29.72 22.63
C ASN A 78 -3.10 -29.49 21.12
N ASN A 79 -4.06 -30.10 20.45
CA ASN A 79 -4.53 -29.64 19.16
C ASN A 79 -5.19 -28.27 19.43
N ILE A 80 -4.45 -27.18 19.24
CA ILE A 80 -5.03 -25.83 19.25
C ILE A 80 -5.89 -25.74 18.00
N HIS A 81 -7.13 -26.18 18.14
CA HIS A 81 -8.20 -25.84 17.25
C HIS A 81 -8.34 -24.32 17.36
N VAL A 82 -7.79 -23.59 16.39
CA VAL A 82 -8.04 -22.17 16.26
C VAL A 82 -9.51 -22.06 15.91
N ASP A 83 -10.31 -21.58 16.86
CA ASP A 83 -11.72 -21.28 16.63
C ASP A 83 -11.84 -20.34 15.41
N PRO A 84 -12.78 -20.59 14.49
CA PRO A 84 -13.09 -19.60 13.47
C PRO A 84 -13.50 -18.32 14.21
N ILE A 85 -12.91 -17.19 13.79
CA ILE A 85 -13.22 -15.85 14.33
C ILE A 85 -14.72 -15.77 14.55
N HIS A 86 -15.13 -15.73 15.82
CA HIS A 86 -16.53 -15.54 16.19
C HIS A 86 -16.89 -14.14 15.68
N ILE A 87 -17.51 -14.09 14.51
CA ILE A 87 -18.26 -12.92 14.09
C ILE A 87 -19.42 -12.89 15.08
N ASP A 88 -19.47 -11.89 15.96
CA ASP A 88 -20.71 -11.61 16.67
C ASP A 88 -21.79 -11.51 15.60
N PRO A 89 -22.82 -12.39 15.60
CA PRO A 89 -23.86 -12.31 14.59
C PRO A 89 -24.40 -10.89 14.61
N ILE A 90 -24.33 -10.21 13.46
CA ILE A 90 -24.85 -8.86 13.29
C ILE A 90 -26.37 -8.98 13.43
N HIS A 91 -26.86 -8.90 14.66
CA HIS A 91 -28.28 -8.83 14.97
C HIS A 91 -28.73 -7.39 14.71
N ILE A 92 -28.92 -7.06 13.44
CA ILE A 92 -29.68 -5.87 13.06
C ILE A 92 -31.14 -6.31 13.06
N ASP A 93 -31.93 -5.71 13.96
CA ASP A 93 -33.38 -5.83 13.90
C ASP A 93 -33.84 -5.24 12.55
N PRO A 94 -34.42 -6.04 11.63
CA PRO A 94 -34.88 -5.55 10.34
C PRO A 94 -36.02 -4.53 10.45
N SER A 95 -36.62 -4.37 11.64
CA SER A 95 -37.68 -3.40 11.93
C SER A 95 -37.17 -2.05 12.47
N ASP A 96 -35.88 -1.93 12.76
CA ASP A 96 -35.26 -0.67 13.19
C ASP A 96 -34.63 0.07 12.00
N ASP A 97 -35.43 0.94 11.37
CA ASP A 97 -35.03 1.80 10.26
C ASP A 97 -33.89 2.79 10.61
N SER A 98 -33.52 2.94 11.88
CA SER A 98 -32.50 3.88 12.33
C SER A 98 -31.08 3.30 12.37
N SER A 99 -30.94 1.97 12.42
CA SER A 99 -29.67 1.28 12.51
C SER A 99 -29.05 1.08 11.12
N HIS A 100 -27.83 1.59 10.93
CA HIS A 100 -27.13 1.50 9.66
C HIS A 100 -25.70 1.01 9.83
N ILE A 101 -25.19 0.37 8.76
CA ILE A 101 -23.81 -0.11 8.71
C ILE A 101 -22.91 0.88 7.98
N HIS A 102 -21.77 1.17 8.59
CA HIS A 102 -20.61 1.81 7.97
C HIS A 102 -19.53 0.74 7.77
N LEU A 103 -19.35 0.27 6.54
CA LEU A 103 -18.32 -0.72 6.20
C LEU A 103 -17.02 -0.02 5.82
N VAL A 104 -15.92 -0.46 6.41
CA VAL A 104 -14.55 -0.03 6.12
C VAL A 104 -13.74 -1.25 5.68
N ILE A 105 -13.27 -1.25 4.43
CA ILE A 105 -12.48 -2.32 3.84
C ILE A 105 -11.01 -1.87 3.73
N LEU A 106 -10.11 -2.59 4.39
CA LEU A 106 -8.69 -2.31 4.42
C LEU A 106 -7.95 -3.07 3.33
N ILE A 107 -7.11 -2.36 2.58
CA ILE A 107 -6.18 -2.88 1.58
C ILE A 107 -4.78 -2.44 2.00
N ALA A 108 -4.04 -3.31 2.67
CA ALA A 108 -2.68 -3.00 3.11
C ALA A 108 -1.63 -3.27 2.04
N GLY A 109 -0.53 -2.52 2.10
CA GLY A 109 0.67 -2.76 1.27
C GLY A 109 1.78 -3.51 2.03
N MET A 110 2.99 -3.48 1.46
CA MET A 110 4.24 -4.00 2.03
C MET A 110 4.20 -5.44 2.56
N GLY A 111 3.56 -6.35 1.83
CA GLY A 111 3.56 -7.75 2.21
C GLY A 111 2.79 -8.07 3.49
N ALA A 112 1.91 -7.17 3.93
CA ALA A 112 1.03 -7.42 5.05
C ALA A 112 0.14 -8.63 4.74
N ARG A 113 0.27 -9.69 5.54
CA ARG A 113 -0.31 -11.02 5.30
C ARG A 113 -0.79 -11.63 6.60
N LYS A 114 -1.78 -12.51 6.53
CA LYS A 114 -2.25 -13.24 7.70
C LYS A 114 -1.10 -14.00 8.38
N ASN A 115 -1.01 -13.90 9.70
CA ASN A 115 -0.05 -14.65 10.52
C ASN A 115 1.41 -14.45 10.08
N HIS A 116 1.75 -13.24 9.64
CA HIS A 116 3.10 -12.94 9.14
C HIS A 116 4.17 -13.23 10.21
N PRO A 117 5.30 -13.91 9.89
CA PRO A 117 6.29 -14.33 10.89
C PRO A 117 6.89 -13.17 11.70
N LEU A 118 7.06 -12.00 11.07
CA LEU A 118 7.54 -10.80 11.74
C LEU A 118 6.55 -10.22 12.77
N SER A 119 5.28 -10.64 12.74
CA SER A 119 4.23 -10.03 13.55
C SER A 119 4.35 -10.32 15.05
N GLU A 120 5.03 -11.42 15.40
CA GLU A 120 5.33 -11.82 16.77
C GLU A 120 6.79 -11.54 17.16
N SER A 121 7.56 -10.89 16.27
CA SER A 121 8.98 -10.64 16.51
C SER A 121 9.20 -9.55 17.55
N VAL A 122 9.71 -9.91 18.72
CA VAL A 122 10.10 -8.97 19.77
C VAL A 122 11.22 -8.02 19.30
N LEU A 123 12.05 -8.47 18.36
CA LEU A 123 13.17 -7.68 17.82
C LEU A 123 12.72 -6.60 16.83
N ILE A 124 11.51 -6.70 16.29
CA ILE A 124 10.94 -5.73 15.35
C ILE A 124 9.57 -5.32 15.89
N PRO A 125 9.49 -4.31 16.78
CA PRO A 125 8.21 -3.86 17.33
C PRO A 125 7.19 -3.44 16.26
N ALA A 126 7.68 -2.90 15.13
CA ALA A 126 6.84 -2.55 13.98
C ALA A 126 6.39 -3.77 13.15
N GLY A 127 6.96 -4.96 13.41
CA GLY A 127 6.68 -6.21 12.73
C GLY A 127 5.21 -6.63 12.80
N LYS A 128 4.50 -6.25 13.88
CA LYS A 128 3.05 -6.49 14.02
C LYS A 128 2.21 -5.94 12.88
N TRP A 129 2.68 -4.89 12.21
CA TRP A 129 1.99 -4.23 11.09
C TRP A 129 2.16 -4.95 9.74
N PHE A 130 3.00 -6.00 9.71
CA PHE A 130 3.03 -6.94 8.60
C PHE A 130 1.91 -7.99 8.69
N ASP A 131 1.08 -7.95 9.73
CA ASP A 131 -0.11 -8.78 9.83
C ASP A 131 -1.37 -7.94 9.58
N ILE A 132 -2.04 -8.24 8.47
CA ILE A 132 -3.23 -7.52 8.06
C ILE A 132 -4.39 -7.64 9.05
N TYR A 133 -4.49 -8.75 9.80
CA TYR A 133 -5.51 -8.89 10.85
C TYR A 133 -5.19 -8.03 12.07
N LYS A 134 -3.91 -7.86 12.41
CA LYS A 134 -3.49 -6.92 13.47
C LYS A 134 -3.75 -5.48 13.06
N CYS A 135 -3.53 -5.13 11.78
CA CYS A 135 -3.91 -3.82 11.23
C CYS A 135 -5.43 -3.59 11.32
N GLN A 136 -6.23 -4.60 10.93
CA GLN A 136 -7.69 -4.57 11.03
C GLN A 136 -8.17 -4.38 12.47
N LEU A 137 -7.60 -5.15 13.41
CA LEU A 137 -7.95 -5.08 14.82
C LEU A 137 -7.60 -3.70 15.41
N ALA A 138 -6.39 -3.19 15.15
CA ALA A 138 -5.96 -1.89 15.64
C ALA A 138 -6.85 -0.74 15.12
N MET A 139 -7.25 -0.78 13.85
CA MET A 139 -8.18 0.20 13.28
C MET A 139 -9.57 0.08 13.92
N LYS A 140 -10.08 -1.13 14.11
CA LYS A 140 -11.37 -1.38 14.79
C LYS A 140 -11.37 -0.85 16.22
N GLU A 141 -10.34 -1.15 17.00
CA GLU A 141 -10.20 -0.70 18.38
C GLU A 141 -10.11 0.83 18.46
N SER A 142 -9.32 1.45 17.58
CA SER A 142 -9.16 2.90 17.52
C SER A 142 -10.46 3.61 17.13
N ILE A 143 -11.19 3.06 16.16
CA ILE A 143 -12.52 3.55 15.75
C ILE A 143 -13.47 3.48 16.93
N ASN A 144 -13.54 2.35 17.63
CA ASN A 144 -14.45 2.17 18.77
C ASN A 144 -14.11 3.12 19.92
N ALA A 145 -12.82 3.27 20.24
CA ALA A 145 -12.37 4.18 21.29
C ALA A 145 -12.76 5.63 20.98
N LEU A 146 -12.46 6.11 19.77
CA LEU A 146 -12.73 7.49 19.38
C LEU A 146 -14.21 7.78 19.15
N PHE A 147 -14.96 6.83 18.58
CA PHE A 147 -16.41 6.95 18.47
C PHE A 147 -17.06 7.06 19.85
N ASN A 148 -16.68 6.19 20.80
CA ASN A 148 -17.21 6.26 22.16
C ASN A 148 -16.83 7.56 22.86
N GLN A 149 -15.62 8.06 22.62
CA GLN A 149 -15.12 9.29 23.23
C GLN A 149 -15.78 10.56 22.65
N TYR A 150 -15.97 10.64 21.33
CA TYR A 150 -16.29 11.90 20.65
C TYR A 150 -17.65 11.93 19.92
N ALA A 151 -18.32 10.80 19.68
CA ALA A 151 -19.64 10.83 19.05
C ALA A 151 -20.69 11.42 19.98
N SER A 152 -21.56 12.27 19.41
CA SER A 152 -22.65 12.91 20.14
C SER A 152 -23.71 11.88 20.56
N ASN A 153 -24.50 12.22 21.60
CA ASN A 153 -25.59 11.36 22.04
C ASN A 153 -26.62 11.10 20.93
N GLN A 154 -26.83 12.08 20.04
CA GLN A 154 -27.70 11.92 18.88
C GLN A 154 -27.18 10.85 17.91
N VAL A 155 -25.90 10.89 17.55
CA VAL A 155 -25.30 9.88 16.67
C VAL A 155 -25.31 8.51 17.34
N LYS A 156 -24.96 8.44 18.64
CA LYS A 156 -25.02 7.18 19.40
C LYS A 156 -26.42 6.59 19.49
N SER A 157 -27.46 7.43 19.56
CA SER A 157 -28.86 6.98 19.59
C SER A 157 -29.33 6.32 18.29
N GLN A 158 -28.65 6.58 17.16
CA GLN A 158 -28.89 5.90 15.88
C GLN A 158 -28.19 4.52 15.80
N SER A 159 -27.47 4.12 16.86
CA SER A 159 -26.77 2.85 16.97
C SER A 159 -25.98 2.44 15.70
N PRO A 160 -25.09 3.29 15.16
CA PRO A 160 -24.36 2.98 13.93
C PRO A 160 -23.42 1.79 14.14
N HIS A 161 -23.44 0.84 13.22
CA HIS A 161 -22.57 -0.34 13.23
C HIS A 161 -21.37 -0.09 12.32
N ILE A 162 -20.18 0.10 12.91
CA ILE A 162 -18.94 0.32 12.15
C ILE A 162 -18.20 -1.01 11.99
N LEU A 163 -18.20 -1.57 10.79
CA LEU A 163 -17.55 -2.84 10.48
C LEU A 163 -16.22 -2.59 9.79
N VAL A 164 -15.14 -3.11 10.36
CA VAL A 164 -13.80 -3.06 9.75
C VAL A 164 -13.44 -4.46 9.27
N LYS A 165 -13.21 -4.60 7.96
CA LYS A 165 -12.81 -5.84 7.30
C LYS A 165 -11.55 -5.59 6.49
N SER A 166 -10.69 -6.58 6.30
CA SER A 166 -9.48 -6.47 5.50
C SER A 166 -9.41 -7.59 4.47
N ILE A 167 -8.78 -7.31 3.33
CA ILE A 167 -8.43 -8.32 2.34
C ILE A 167 -6.97 -8.76 2.50
N ASP A 168 -6.68 -10.01 2.18
CA ASP A 168 -5.32 -10.57 2.13
C ASP A 168 -5.01 -11.04 0.69
N TYR A 169 -4.91 -10.08 -0.23
CA TYR A 169 -4.56 -10.38 -1.62
C TYR A 169 -3.10 -10.82 -1.74
N CYS A 170 -2.23 -10.36 -0.84
CA CYS A 170 -0.80 -10.57 -0.93
C CYS A 170 -0.43 -12.04 -0.66
N SER A 171 -1.06 -12.70 0.31
CA SER A 171 -0.83 -14.13 0.57
C SER A 171 -1.18 -14.96 -0.66
N THR A 172 -2.37 -14.77 -1.24
CA THR A 172 -2.82 -15.50 -2.44
C THR A 172 -1.87 -15.31 -3.62
N VAL A 173 -1.48 -14.07 -3.92
CA VAL A 173 -0.59 -13.78 -5.07
C VAL A 173 0.81 -14.38 -4.87
N ARG A 174 1.33 -14.36 -3.64
CA ARG A 174 2.65 -14.92 -3.32
C ARG A 174 2.68 -16.43 -3.34
N GLU A 175 1.63 -17.07 -2.82
CA GLU A 175 1.45 -18.52 -2.85
C GLU A 175 1.31 -19.03 -4.29
N GLU A 176 0.41 -18.44 -5.09
CA GLU A 176 0.21 -18.81 -6.49
C GLU A 176 1.47 -18.60 -7.35
N GLY A 177 2.26 -17.56 -7.04
CA GLY A 177 3.49 -17.24 -7.77
C GLY A 177 4.72 -18.03 -7.33
N GLY A 178 4.68 -18.69 -6.16
CA GLY A 178 5.84 -19.31 -5.52
C GLY A 178 6.99 -18.32 -5.30
N TYR A 179 6.68 -17.04 -5.04
CA TYR A 179 7.69 -15.98 -4.99
C TYR A 179 8.60 -16.11 -3.78
N THR A 180 8.04 -16.45 -2.61
CA THR A 180 8.80 -16.64 -1.37
C THR A 180 9.96 -17.61 -1.57
N ASP A 181 9.70 -18.77 -2.17
CA ASP A 181 10.72 -19.80 -2.40
C ASP A 181 11.79 -19.33 -3.39
N LYS A 182 11.36 -18.72 -4.50
CA LYS A 182 12.28 -18.18 -5.52
C LYS A 182 13.20 -17.11 -4.95
N LEU A 183 12.69 -16.29 -4.04
CA LEU A 183 13.47 -15.23 -3.38
C LEU A 183 14.45 -15.79 -2.36
N ASN A 184 14.03 -16.81 -1.61
CA ASN A 184 14.91 -17.51 -0.68
C ASN A 184 16.12 -18.15 -1.38
N LEU A 185 16.00 -18.54 -2.66
CA LEU A 185 17.14 -19.05 -3.46
C LEU A 185 18.21 -17.99 -3.75
N VAL A 186 17.82 -16.72 -3.93
CA VAL A 186 18.75 -15.62 -4.24
C VAL A 186 19.14 -14.78 -3.03
N THR A 187 18.48 -15.02 -1.89
CA THR A 187 18.74 -14.29 -0.65
C THR A 187 19.96 -14.86 0.05
N MET A 188 20.98 -14.02 0.24
CA MET A 188 22.14 -14.41 1.04
C MET A 188 21.72 -14.76 2.47
N LYS A 189 22.10 -15.95 2.93
CA LYS A 189 21.83 -16.45 4.29
C LYS A 189 22.74 -15.83 5.36
N SER A 190 23.76 -15.06 4.98
CA SER A 190 24.71 -14.42 5.89
C SER A 190 24.72 -12.89 5.74
N GLY A 191 25.20 -12.19 6.78
CA GLY A 191 25.26 -10.73 6.83
C GLY A 191 24.01 -10.11 7.43
N VAL A 192 23.47 -9.05 6.80
CA VAL A 192 22.36 -8.25 7.35
C VAL A 192 21.00 -8.91 7.12
N GLN A 193 20.82 -10.12 7.68
CA GLN A 193 19.65 -10.99 7.47
C GLN A 193 18.33 -10.29 7.76
N LEU A 194 18.27 -9.50 8.85
CA LEU A 194 17.10 -8.73 9.23
C LEU A 194 16.64 -7.75 8.15
N LEU A 195 17.57 -6.95 7.60
CA LEU A 195 17.27 -6.00 6.53
C LEU A 195 16.86 -6.71 5.24
N ARG A 196 17.47 -7.86 4.94
CA ARG A 196 17.10 -8.67 3.78
C ARG A 196 15.70 -9.24 3.91
N THR A 197 15.33 -9.73 5.10
CA THR A 197 13.96 -10.18 5.37
C THR A 197 12.99 -9.03 5.19
N ILE A 198 13.23 -7.86 5.78
CA ILE A 198 12.35 -6.68 5.61
C ILE A 198 12.23 -6.28 4.13
N ALA A 199 13.34 -6.27 3.38
CA ALA A 199 13.35 -5.95 1.96
C ALA A 199 12.55 -6.98 1.13
N ASN A 200 12.74 -8.27 1.41
CA ASN A 200 11.99 -9.33 0.74
C ASN A 200 10.50 -9.24 1.05
N GLU A 201 10.16 -8.88 2.27
CA GLU A 201 8.77 -8.78 2.68
C GLU A 201 8.08 -7.52 2.18
N SER A 202 8.77 -6.38 2.09
CA SER A 202 8.13 -5.08 1.80
C SER A 202 8.35 -4.60 0.36
N MET A 203 9.59 -4.67 -0.12
CA MET A 203 10.01 -3.98 -1.36
C MET A 203 9.59 -4.74 -2.61
N ILE A 204 9.48 -6.06 -2.51
CA ILE A 204 9.23 -6.91 -3.67
C ILE A 204 7.83 -6.71 -4.21
N ASP A 205 6.82 -6.51 -3.37
CA ASP A 205 5.47 -6.29 -3.86
C ASP A 205 5.39 -5.01 -4.72
N VAL A 206 6.14 -3.97 -4.34
CA VAL A 206 6.26 -2.73 -5.13
C VAL A 206 6.91 -3.02 -6.48
N LEU A 207 8.02 -3.76 -6.50
CA LEU A 207 8.69 -4.15 -7.75
C LEU A 207 7.81 -5.05 -8.63
N MET A 208 7.08 -5.97 -8.02
CA MET A 208 6.15 -6.86 -8.71
C MET A 208 4.98 -6.09 -9.31
N TYR A 209 4.49 -5.04 -8.65
CA TYR A 209 3.38 -4.23 -9.15
C TYR A 209 3.71 -3.51 -10.48
N ASN A 210 5.00 -3.27 -10.76
CA ASN A 210 5.44 -2.74 -12.06
C ASN A 210 5.32 -3.75 -13.21
N SER A 211 5.06 -5.03 -12.92
CA SER A 211 4.76 -6.04 -13.94
C SER A 211 3.26 -6.07 -14.21
N GLU A 212 2.85 -5.69 -15.43
CA GLU A 212 1.44 -5.73 -15.88
C GLU A 212 0.72 -7.05 -15.58
N LYS A 213 1.44 -8.19 -15.72
CA LYS A 213 0.88 -9.50 -15.40
C LYS A 213 0.54 -9.62 -13.91
N ILE A 214 1.45 -9.21 -13.04
CA ILE A 214 1.27 -9.34 -11.59
C ILE A 214 0.29 -8.29 -11.08
N LYS A 215 0.33 -7.07 -11.61
CA LYS A 215 -0.66 -6.03 -11.36
C LYS A 215 -2.09 -6.55 -11.60
N LYS A 216 -2.36 -7.14 -12.77
CA LYS A 216 -3.68 -7.73 -13.09
C LYS A 216 -4.07 -8.87 -12.15
N GLN A 217 -3.10 -9.70 -11.76
CA GLN A 217 -3.35 -10.78 -10.80
C GLN A 217 -3.74 -10.20 -9.43
N MET A 218 -2.97 -9.24 -8.89
CA MET A 218 -3.26 -8.55 -7.64
C MET A 218 -4.64 -7.88 -7.67
N GLN A 219 -4.98 -7.19 -8.76
CA GLN A 219 -6.31 -6.59 -8.97
C GLN A 219 -7.41 -7.64 -8.96
N SER A 220 -7.27 -8.73 -9.73
CA SER A 220 -8.28 -9.79 -9.79
C SER A 220 -8.54 -10.43 -8.43
N VAL A 221 -7.48 -10.71 -7.67
CA VAL A 221 -7.60 -11.30 -6.33
C VAL A 221 -8.25 -10.31 -5.36
N ALA A 222 -7.82 -9.04 -5.36
CA ALA A 222 -8.39 -8.02 -4.50
C ALA A 222 -9.86 -7.76 -4.80
N ILE A 223 -10.25 -7.64 -6.08
CA ILE A 223 -11.64 -7.47 -6.50
C ILE A 223 -12.49 -8.65 -6.02
N LYS A 224 -12.00 -9.88 -6.16
CA LYS A 224 -12.70 -11.07 -5.69
C LYS A 224 -12.96 -11.00 -4.18
N GLN A 225 -11.93 -10.74 -3.37
CA GLN A 225 -12.06 -10.68 -1.92
C GLN A 225 -12.92 -9.50 -1.45
N ILE A 226 -12.83 -8.33 -2.11
CA ILE A 226 -13.73 -7.19 -1.83
C ILE A 226 -15.18 -7.59 -2.11
N ASN A 227 -15.44 -8.25 -3.24
CA ASN A 227 -16.79 -8.69 -3.60
C ASN A 227 -17.36 -9.75 -2.65
N GLU A 228 -16.52 -10.63 -2.10
CA GLU A 228 -16.91 -11.57 -1.04
C GLU A 228 -17.38 -10.83 0.22
N ILE A 229 -16.64 -9.80 0.65
CA ILE A 229 -17.05 -8.93 1.77
C ILE A 229 -18.37 -8.20 1.44
N LEU A 230 -18.53 -7.72 0.20
CA LEU A 230 -19.76 -7.05 -0.23
C LEU A 230 -20.97 -8.00 -0.29
N ASP A 231 -20.76 -9.28 -0.58
CA ASP A 231 -21.81 -10.31 -0.54
C ASP A 231 -22.30 -10.58 0.89
N GLU A 232 -21.39 -10.57 1.88
CA GLU A 232 -21.76 -10.67 3.31
C GLU A 232 -22.72 -9.56 3.73
N MET A 233 -22.67 -8.41 3.04
CA MET A 233 -23.51 -7.24 3.33
C MET A 233 -24.82 -7.21 2.52
N LYS A 234 -25.11 -8.25 1.74
CA LYS A 234 -26.30 -8.28 0.88
C LYS A 234 -27.57 -8.32 1.73
N GLY A 235 -28.48 -7.36 1.49
CA GLY A 235 -29.73 -7.24 2.24
C GLY A 235 -29.61 -6.51 3.58
N LEU A 236 -28.42 -5.99 3.94
CA LEU A 236 -28.21 -5.18 5.14
C LEU A 236 -28.28 -3.67 4.81
N PRO A 237 -28.74 -2.82 5.76
CA PRO A 237 -28.85 -1.37 5.58
C PRO A 237 -27.46 -0.69 5.68
N VAL A 238 -26.60 -0.90 4.68
CA VAL A 238 -25.28 -0.28 4.62
C VAL A 238 -25.37 1.13 4.05
N LYS A 239 -25.07 2.12 4.89
CA LYS A 239 -25.07 3.54 4.57
C LYS A 239 -23.81 3.98 3.84
N THR A 240 -22.64 3.49 4.26
CA THR A 240 -21.36 3.83 3.62
C THR A 240 -20.47 2.60 3.43
N ILE A 241 -19.74 2.59 2.32
CA ILE A 241 -18.64 1.65 2.04
C ILE A 241 -17.38 2.48 1.82
N SER A 242 -16.36 2.27 2.65
CA SER A 242 -15.09 3.01 2.57
C SER A 242 -13.96 2.05 2.22
N ILE A 243 -13.16 2.39 1.22
CA ILE A 243 -11.91 1.69 0.93
C ILE A 243 -10.76 2.45 1.61
N VAL A 244 -9.96 1.75 2.40
CA VAL A 244 -8.77 2.30 3.04
C VAL A 244 -7.54 1.59 2.48
N GLY A 245 -6.84 2.24 1.56
CA GLY A 245 -5.57 1.77 1.03
C GLY A 245 -4.41 2.28 1.87
N HIS A 246 -3.42 1.44 2.14
CA HIS A 246 -2.16 1.85 2.78
C HIS A 246 -0.97 1.45 1.91
N SER A 247 0.02 2.34 1.78
CA SER A 247 1.24 2.08 1.00
C SER A 247 0.88 1.58 -0.41
N LEU A 248 1.45 0.48 -0.90
CA LEU A 248 1.08 -0.13 -2.19
C LEU A 248 -0.43 -0.45 -2.31
N GLY A 249 -1.10 -0.77 -1.20
CA GLY A 249 -2.54 -1.00 -1.18
C GLY A 249 -3.36 0.22 -1.62
N SER A 250 -2.82 1.44 -1.44
CA SER A 250 -3.39 2.69 -1.97
C SER A 250 -3.38 2.74 -3.50
N VAL A 251 -2.29 2.27 -4.12
CA VAL A 251 -2.16 2.21 -5.58
C VAL A 251 -3.14 1.20 -6.15
N LEU A 252 -3.23 0.03 -5.50
CA LEU A 252 -4.18 -1.01 -5.86
C LEU A 252 -5.64 -0.56 -5.71
N ALA A 253 -5.97 0.09 -4.59
CA ALA A 253 -7.30 0.67 -4.35
C ALA A 253 -7.67 1.66 -5.46
N PHE A 254 -6.77 2.60 -5.76
CA PHE A 254 -6.99 3.60 -6.80
C PHE A 254 -7.20 2.96 -8.18
N ASP A 255 -6.34 2.03 -8.59
CA ASP A 255 -6.49 1.36 -9.88
C ASP A 255 -7.82 0.60 -9.99
N ILE A 256 -8.25 -0.11 -8.93
CA ILE A 256 -9.53 -0.83 -8.91
C ILE A 256 -10.70 0.15 -9.05
N LEU A 257 -10.69 1.24 -8.29
CA LEU A 257 -11.76 2.25 -8.32
C LEU A 257 -11.79 3.00 -9.65
N TYR A 258 -10.63 3.34 -10.20
CA TYR A 258 -10.50 3.98 -11.50
C TYR A 258 -10.98 3.07 -12.63
N GLN A 259 -10.71 1.77 -12.58
CA GLN A 259 -11.28 0.82 -13.54
C GLN A 259 -12.78 0.63 -13.32
N HIS A 260 -13.24 0.59 -12.07
CA HIS A 260 -14.64 0.41 -11.73
C HIS A 260 -15.52 1.54 -12.30
N GLN A 261 -15.08 2.79 -12.24
CA GLN A 261 -15.79 3.92 -12.86
C GLN A 261 -15.81 3.87 -14.40
N LEU A 262 -14.83 3.21 -15.03
CA LEU A 262 -14.79 3.07 -16.49
C LEU A 262 -15.62 1.89 -17.00
N SER A 263 -15.73 0.83 -16.19
CA SER A 263 -16.70 -0.24 -16.42
C SER A 263 -18.09 0.23 -16.04
N GLU A 264 -19.16 -0.17 -16.73
CA GLU A 264 -20.55 0.13 -16.33
C GLU A 264 -20.96 -0.65 -15.06
N ASN A 265 -20.27 -0.42 -13.93
CA ASN A 265 -20.48 -0.99 -12.59
C ASN A 265 -20.34 -2.53 -12.46
N THR A 266 -19.50 -3.17 -13.27
CA THR A 266 -19.36 -4.65 -13.24
C THR A 266 -18.24 -5.18 -12.34
N LEU A 267 -17.23 -4.36 -11.99
CA LEU A 267 -16.09 -4.83 -11.19
C LEU A 267 -16.45 -5.07 -9.73
N LEU A 268 -16.92 -4.05 -9.02
CA LEU A 268 -17.35 -4.14 -7.62
C LEU A 268 -18.88 -4.26 -7.57
N LYS A 269 -19.38 -5.20 -6.77
CA LYS A 269 -20.82 -5.49 -6.64
C LYS A 269 -21.61 -4.32 -6.04
N ARG A 270 -20.94 -3.41 -5.34
CA ARG A 270 -21.48 -2.17 -4.80
C ARG A 270 -20.43 -1.08 -4.92
N THR A 271 -20.85 0.12 -5.29
CA THR A 271 -19.97 1.27 -5.43
C THR A 271 -19.53 1.79 -4.07
N PRO A 272 -18.21 1.90 -3.81
CA PRO A 272 -17.71 2.54 -2.60
C PRO A 272 -18.07 4.03 -2.54
N THR A 273 -18.33 4.51 -1.32
CA THR A 273 -18.71 5.90 -1.04
C THR A 273 -17.51 6.81 -0.72
N HIS A 274 -16.41 6.24 -0.23
CA HIS A 274 -15.21 6.99 0.18
C HIS A 274 -13.96 6.17 -0.12
N CYS A 275 -12.87 6.85 -0.43
CA CYS A 275 -11.55 6.25 -0.52
C CYS A 275 -10.55 7.05 0.33
N PHE A 276 -9.87 6.36 1.24
CA PHE A 276 -8.80 6.90 2.06
C PHE A 276 -7.49 6.22 1.67
N LEU A 277 -6.50 7.01 1.30
CA LEU A 277 -5.15 6.56 0.97
C LEU A 277 -4.23 6.97 2.13
N LEU A 278 -3.46 6.03 2.67
CA LEU A 278 -2.63 6.24 3.86
C LEU A 278 -1.16 6.01 3.48
N GLY A 279 -0.30 7.01 3.72
CA GLY A 279 1.13 6.94 3.39
C GLY A 279 1.38 6.49 1.94
N SER A 280 0.64 7.06 0.99
CA SER A 280 0.50 6.47 -0.34
C SER A 280 1.63 6.88 -1.30
N PRO A 281 2.26 5.93 -2.02
CA PRO A 281 3.18 6.25 -3.10
C PRO A 281 2.48 6.55 -4.43
N LEU A 282 1.14 6.62 -4.46
CA LEU A 282 0.37 6.77 -5.70
C LEU A 282 0.83 7.96 -6.55
N GLY A 283 1.19 9.10 -5.95
CA GLY A 283 1.70 10.25 -6.70
C GLY A 283 2.97 9.94 -7.50
N LEU A 284 3.86 9.10 -6.97
CA LEU A 284 5.04 8.61 -7.67
C LEU A 284 4.65 7.69 -8.83
N PHE A 285 3.75 6.73 -8.59
CA PHE A 285 3.27 5.80 -9.61
C PHE A 285 2.58 6.52 -10.78
N LEU A 286 1.71 7.49 -10.49
CA LEU A 286 1.06 8.31 -11.52
C LEU A 286 2.09 9.09 -12.33
N THR A 287 3.08 9.68 -11.67
CA THR A 287 4.16 10.42 -12.35
C THR A 287 4.95 9.52 -13.31
N MET A 288 5.29 8.29 -12.88
CA MET A 288 5.95 7.32 -13.74
C MET A 288 5.07 6.87 -14.92
N ASP A 289 3.78 6.62 -14.67
CA ASP A 289 2.81 6.25 -15.72
C ASP A 289 2.69 7.35 -16.79
N ILE A 290 2.61 8.61 -16.37
CA ILE A 290 2.58 9.78 -17.25
C ILE A 290 3.84 9.85 -18.11
N GLN A 291 5.01 9.71 -17.51
CA GLN A 291 6.28 9.79 -18.22
C GLN A 291 6.45 8.66 -19.24
N THR A 292 5.99 7.46 -18.89
CA THR A 292 6.19 6.25 -19.71
C THR A 292 5.12 6.06 -20.78
N ASN A 293 3.87 6.44 -20.50
CA ASN A 293 2.73 6.24 -21.39
C ASN A 293 2.24 7.54 -22.06
N HIS A 294 2.96 8.67 -21.91
CA HIS A 294 2.64 9.98 -22.49
C HIS A 294 1.19 10.42 -22.26
N ARG A 295 0.60 10.04 -21.12
CA ARG A 295 -0.72 10.52 -20.73
C ARG A 295 -0.61 12.00 -20.39
N GLU A 296 -1.27 12.86 -21.14
CA GLU A 296 -1.36 14.27 -20.76
C GLU A 296 -2.02 14.38 -19.38
N LEU A 297 -1.41 15.18 -18.52
CA LEU A 297 -1.82 15.48 -17.16
C LEU A 297 -3.04 16.43 -17.14
N GLU A 298 -3.94 16.36 -18.14
CA GLU A 298 -5.27 16.97 -18.11
C GLU A 298 -6.18 16.18 -17.15
N ALA A 299 -5.64 16.01 -15.96
CA ALA A 299 -5.84 14.92 -15.06
C ALA A 299 -7.18 15.05 -14.36
N PHE A 300 -7.93 13.95 -14.35
CA PHE A 300 -9.05 13.73 -13.44
C PHE A 300 -9.98 14.95 -13.26
N HIS A 301 -10.58 15.41 -14.36
CA HIS A 301 -11.53 16.52 -14.37
C HIS A 301 -12.96 16.10 -14.05
N PHE A 302 -13.13 15.23 -13.07
CA PHE A 302 -14.48 14.89 -12.63
C PHE A 302 -15.01 15.99 -11.73
N VAL A 303 -16.32 16.26 -11.83
CA VAL A 303 -16.98 17.24 -10.98
C VAL A 303 -17.75 16.49 -9.91
N ASN A 304 -17.48 16.81 -8.65
CA ASN A 304 -18.27 16.33 -7.54
C ASN A 304 -19.69 16.91 -7.67
N PRO A 305 -20.74 16.07 -7.80
CA PRO A 305 -22.09 16.54 -8.05
C PRO A 305 -22.69 17.32 -6.86
N ILE A 306 -22.13 17.16 -5.65
CA ILE A 306 -22.60 17.81 -4.42
C ILE A 306 -21.95 19.17 -4.25
N SER A 307 -20.62 19.25 -4.38
CA SER A 307 -19.87 20.51 -4.13
C SER A 307 -19.63 21.35 -5.39
N GLY A 308 -19.77 20.76 -6.58
CA GLY A 308 -19.42 21.40 -7.85
C GLY A 308 -17.92 21.53 -8.11
N LYS A 309 -17.07 21.02 -7.19
CA LYS A 309 -15.61 21.10 -7.30
C LYS A 309 -15.04 19.96 -8.15
N LYS A 310 -13.89 20.19 -8.76
CA LYS A 310 -13.12 19.16 -9.48
C LYS A 310 -12.53 18.15 -8.48
N GLN A 311 -12.55 16.86 -8.80
CA GLN A 311 -12.08 15.77 -7.94
C GLN A 311 -11.42 14.64 -8.72
N LEU A 312 -10.63 13.82 -8.02
CA LEU A 312 -9.78 12.78 -8.61
C LEU A 312 -10.55 11.62 -9.27
N LEU A 313 -11.66 11.19 -8.68
CA LEU A 313 -12.49 10.10 -9.19
C LEU A 313 -13.91 10.59 -9.42
N ARG A 314 -14.63 9.98 -10.37
CA ARG A 314 -15.96 10.43 -10.75
C ARG A 314 -16.99 10.20 -9.66
N ASP A 315 -16.96 9.01 -9.08
CA ASP A 315 -18.09 8.46 -8.34
C ASP A 315 -17.95 8.62 -6.82
N LEU A 316 -16.76 8.98 -6.32
CA LEU A 316 -16.50 9.16 -4.89
C LEU A 316 -15.33 10.12 -4.59
N PRO A 317 -15.34 10.79 -3.42
CA PRO A 317 -14.19 11.56 -2.96
C PRO A 317 -13.02 10.66 -2.56
N VAL A 318 -11.80 11.15 -2.80
CA VAL A 318 -10.54 10.53 -2.40
C VAL A 318 -9.84 11.45 -1.40
N TYR A 319 -9.41 10.88 -0.28
CA TYR A 319 -8.62 11.57 0.73
C TYR A 319 -7.29 10.87 0.90
N HIS A 320 -6.19 11.61 0.89
CA HIS A 320 -4.84 11.10 1.10
C HIS A 320 -4.28 11.67 2.40
N LEU A 321 -4.04 10.81 3.39
CA LEU A 321 -3.46 11.17 4.67
C LEU A 321 -2.05 10.62 4.78
N TYR A 322 -1.11 11.47 5.19
CA TYR A 322 0.26 11.04 5.39
C TYR A 322 0.98 11.88 6.44
N HIS A 323 1.95 11.26 7.11
CA HIS A 323 2.87 11.98 7.98
C HIS A 323 3.94 12.69 7.13
N PRO A 324 4.33 13.95 7.42
CA PRO A 324 5.35 14.67 6.65
C PRO A 324 6.72 13.95 6.56
N TYR A 325 7.04 13.13 7.55
CA TYR A 325 8.26 12.29 7.58
C TYR A 325 8.09 10.88 7.02
N ASP A 326 6.92 10.55 6.45
CA ASP A 326 6.73 9.26 5.77
C ASP A 326 7.49 9.28 4.43
N PRO A 327 8.54 8.45 4.26
CA PRO A 327 9.39 8.50 3.07
C PRO A 327 8.73 7.87 1.84
N VAL A 328 7.57 7.20 2.01
CA VAL A 328 6.84 6.51 0.95
C VAL A 328 5.67 7.36 0.44
N ALA A 329 5.23 8.37 1.20
CA ALA A 329 4.09 9.19 0.82
C ALA A 329 4.46 10.24 -0.24
N TYR A 330 3.70 10.28 -1.34
CA TYR A 330 3.85 11.27 -2.42
C TYR A 330 2.53 11.96 -2.69
N ARG A 331 2.59 13.29 -2.84
CA ARG A 331 1.45 14.18 -3.06
C ARG A 331 0.65 13.85 -4.31
N LEU A 332 -0.65 14.12 -4.24
CA LEU A 332 -1.63 13.92 -5.31
C LEU A 332 -2.29 15.22 -5.78
N ASP A 333 -2.35 16.29 -4.97
CA ASP A 333 -2.91 17.57 -5.40
C ASP A 333 -2.21 18.16 -6.64
N PRO A 334 -0.87 18.06 -6.81
CA PRO A 334 -0.21 18.49 -8.04
C PRO A 334 -0.65 17.73 -9.30
N HIS A 335 -1.27 16.55 -9.14
CA HIS A 335 -1.90 15.81 -10.23
C HIS A 335 -3.31 16.31 -10.53
N LEU A 336 -3.94 17.15 -9.72
CA LEU A 336 -5.19 17.84 -10.07
C LEU A 336 -4.94 19.16 -10.82
N ASP A 337 -3.98 19.94 -10.31
CA ASP A 337 -3.47 21.15 -10.95
C ASP A 337 -2.00 21.35 -10.54
N PRO A 338 -1.05 21.46 -11.50
CA PRO A 338 0.36 21.66 -11.19
C PRO A 338 0.66 22.86 -10.29
N LYS A 339 -0.22 23.87 -10.21
CA LYS A 339 -0.07 25.02 -9.31
C LYS A 339 -0.06 24.61 -7.83
N PHE A 340 -0.69 23.49 -7.45
CA PHE A 340 -0.61 22.96 -6.09
C PHE A 340 0.82 22.62 -5.64
N ALA A 341 1.74 22.37 -6.57
CA ALA A 341 3.14 22.09 -6.25
C ALA A 341 3.88 23.26 -5.57
N LYS A 342 3.35 24.49 -5.66
CA LYS A 342 3.92 25.69 -5.02
C LYS A 342 3.60 25.80 -3.53
N PHE A 343 2.63 25.04 -3.04
CA PHE A 343 2.08 25.15 -1.70
C PHE A 343 2.30 23.87 -0.91
N ASP A 344 2.49 23.98 0.39
CA ASP A 344 2.44 22.83 1.27
C ASP A 344 1.03 22.21 1.29
N PRO A 345 0.91 20.89 1.51
CA PRO A 345 -0.39 20.23 1.65
C PRO A 345 -1.17 20.78 2.85
N LEU A 346 -2.49 20.58 2.86
CA LEU A 346 -3.32 21.01 3.97
C LEU A 346 -2.90 20.26 5.26
N SER A 347 -2.38 20.99 6.23
CA SER A 347 -2.03 20.41 7.53
C SER A 347 -3.28 20.26 8.39
N LEU A 348 -3.50 19.05 8.91
CA LEU A 348 -4.55 18.78 9.87
C LEU A 348 -4.12 19.28 11.25
N ASP A 349 -4.96 20.06 11.89
CA ASP A 349 -4.86 20.30 13.33
C ASP A 349 -5.23 19.03 14.10
N PHE A 350 -4.53 18.78 15.21
CA PHE A 350 -4.88 17.71 16.15
C PHE A 350 -6.38 17.72 16.46
N PHE A 351 -7.06 16.62 16.21
CA PHE A 351 -8.48 16.46 16.45
C PHE A 351 -8.80 16.72 17.92
N SER A 352 -7.94 16.26 18.84
CA SER A 352 -8.09 16.55 20.26
C SER A 352 -8.03 18.05 20.61
N LYS A 353 -7.33 18.88 19.82
CA LYS A 353 -7.32 20.34 19.95
C LYS A 353 -8.60 20.92 19.38
N ARG A 354 -9.03 20.45 18.21
CA ARG A 354 -10.27 20.88 17.54
C ARG A 354 -11.52 20.55 18.35
N ALA A 355 -11.58 19.36 18.95
CA ALA A 355 -12.73 18.85 19.71
C ALA A 355 -12.82 19.37 21.15
N ARG A 356 -11.87 20.19 21.62
CA ARG A 356 -11.86 20.75 22.97
C ARG A 356 -12.26 22.22 22.93
N PRO A 357 -12.93 22.72 23.99
CA PRO A 357 -13.31 24.13 24.04
C PRO A 357 -12.07 25.03 24.09
N PRO A 358 -12.18 26.29 23.62
CA PRO A 358 -11.09 27.27 23.65
C PRO A 358 -10.48 27.51 25.05
N SER A 359 -11.24 27.21 26.10
CA SER A 359 -10.82 27.32 27.50
C SER A 359 -9.84 26.22 27.95
N HIS A 360 -9.63 25.18 27.14
CA HIS A 360 -8.75 24.07 27.53
C HIS A 360 -7.26 24.49 27.53
N PRO A 361 -6.46 24.12 28.56
CA PRO A 361 -5.08 24.61 28.71
C PRO A 361 -4.17 24.38 27.48
N VAL A 362 -4.27 23.21 26.85
CA VAL A 362 -3.50 22.88 25.63
C VAL A 362 -3.89 23.79 24.45
N VAL A 363 -5.17 24.15 24.33
CA VAL A 363 -5.67 25.04 23.27
C VAL A 363 -5.18 26.47 23.53
N GLN A 364 -5.21 26.94 24.78
CA GLN A 364 -4.69 28.25 25.17
C GLN A 364 -3.19 28.39 24.90
N LEU A 365 -2.39 27.37 25.24
CA LEU A 365 -0.95 27.37 24.98
C LEU A 365 -0.66 27.44 23.48
N THR A 366 -1.40 26.68 22.68
CA THR A 366 -1.24 26.67 21.22
C THR A 366 -1.65 28.00 20.60
N ASN A 367 -2.75 28.61 21.05
CA ASN A 367 -3.21 29.90 20.57
C ASN A 367 -2.23 31.03 20.96
N ALA A 368 -1.66 30.99 22.17
CA ALA A 368 -0.63 31.91 22.59
C ALA A 368 0.66 31.78 21.75
N PHE A 369 1.06 30.55 21.43
CA PHE A 369 2.19 30.29 20.54
C PHE A 369 1.92 30.80 19.11
N ASN A 370 0.73 30.57 18.56
CA ASN A 370 0.35 31.09 17.25
C ASN A 370 0.31 32.63 17.22
N GLN A 371 -0.21 33.28 18.27
CA GLN A 371 -0.15 34.75 18.40
C GLN A 371 1.28 35.27 18.49
N MET A 372 2.16 34.55 19.18
CA MET A 372 3.59 34.85 19.24
C MET A 372 4.20 34.79 17.84
N LEU A 373 3.98 33.72 17.06
CA LEU A 373 4.47 33.60 15.69
C LEU A 373 4.01 34.74 14.77
N VAL A 374 2.71 35.09 14.83
CA VAL A 374 2.15 36.23 14.08
C VAL A 374 2.84 37.54 14.47
N THR A 375 3.10 37.74 15.76
CA THR A 375 3.82 38.93 16.27
C THR A 375 5.27 38.99 15.76
N PHE A 376 5.90 37.84 15.52
CA PHE A 376 7.22 37.73 14.88
C PHE A 376 7.18 37.83 13.35
N GLY A 377 6.04 38.18 12.75
CA GLY A 377 5.89 38.31 11.30
C GLY A 377 5.77 36.98 10.56
N MET A 378 5.63 35.86 11.28
CA MET A 378 5.25 34.56 10.72
C MET A 378 3.72 34.47 10.75
N ASP A 379 3.06 35.13 9.80
CA ASP A 379 1.61 35.05 9.66
C ASP A 379 1.21 33.67 9.12
N THR A 380 0.94 32.73 10.02
CA THR A 380 0.54 31.34 9.70
C THR A 380 -0.86 31.25 9.08
N ASN A 381 -1.64 32.33 9.07
CA ASN A 381 -3.04 32.32 8.66
C ASN A 381 -3.30 33.02 7.32
N LYS A 382 -2.30 33.67 6.71
CA LYS A 382 -2.43 34.26 5.38
C LYS A 382 -2.32 33.18 4.31
N ILE A 383 -3.41 32.45 4.12
CA ILE A 383 -3.55 31.56 2.97
C ILE A 383 -3.41 32.41 1.70
N ASN A 384 -2.38 32.11 0.90
CA ASN A 384 -2.12 32.78 -0.37
C ASN A 384 -3.38 32.78 -1.24
N ASP A 385 -3.75 33.93 -1.81
CA ASP A 385 -4.95 34.08 -2.66
C ASP A 385 -4.99 33.08 -3.82
N GLU A 386 -3.81 32.73 -4.39
CA GLU A 386 -3.69 31.69 -5.43
C GLU A 386 -4.09 30.30 -4.89
N TYR A 387 -3.70 29.96 -3.66
CA TYR A 387 -4.13 28.70 -3.02
C TYR A 387 -5.62 28.73 -2.66
N ARG A 388 -6.15 29.89 -2.21
CA ARG A 388 -7.59 30.06 -1.95
C ARG A 388 -8.43 29.85 -3.21
N GLU A 389 -7.93 30.29 -4.36
CA GLU A 389 -8.58 30.06 -5.64
C GLU A 389 -8.62 28.56 -5.98
N LEU A 390 -7.49 27.87 -5.80
CA LEU A 390 -7.40 26.43 -6.02
C LEU A 390 -8.35 25.62 -5.12
N ILE A 391 -8.38 25.89 -3.81
CA ILE A 391 -9.27 25.14 -2.88
C ILE A 391 -10.77 25.39 -3.14
N ASN A 392 -11.11 26.49 -3.83
CA ASN A 392 -12.49 26.77 -4.24
C ASN A 392 -12.87 25.98 -5.51
N GLN A 393 -11.90 25.67 -6.37
CA GLN A 393 -12.11 24.94 -7.61
C GLN A 393 -12.02 23.42 -7.45
N TYR A 394 -11.22 22.94 -6.50
CA TYR A 394 -10.86 21.52 -6.36
C TYR A 394 -11.22 20.97 -4.98
N GLU A 395 -11.63 19.70 -4.94
CA GLU A 395 -11.59 18.90 -3.70
C GLU A 395 -10.14 18.62 -3.34
N ILE A 396 -9.75 19.01 -2.12
CA ILE A 396 -8.40 18.78 -1.61
C ILE A 396 -8.24 17.30 -1.27
N ILE A 397 -7.19 16.69 -1.82
CA ILE A 397 -6.89 15.28 -1.61
C ILE A 397 -5.85 15.15 -0.50
N ASP A 398 -4.77 15.93 -0.55
CA ASP A 398 -3.64 15.77 0.36
C ASP A 398 -3.88 16.43 1.73
N HIS A 399 -3.78 15.62 2.79
CA HIS A 399 -3.92 16.03 4.18
C HIS A 399 -2.68 15.55 4.98
N ALA A 400 -1.84 16.48 5.39
CA ALA A 400 -0.67 16.19 6.20
C ALA A 400 -1.06 16.05 7.67
N LEU A 401 -0.65 14.95 8.31
CA LEU A 401 -0.86 14.75 9.75
C LEU A 401 -0.04 15.75 10.57
N PRO A 402 -0.54 16.20 11.74
CA PRO A 402 0.20 17.10 12.60
C PRO A 402 1.45 16.41 13.17
N VAL A 403 2.55 17.15 13.21
CA VAL A 403 3.84 16.66 13.73
C VAL A 403 3.91 16.91 15.24
N MET A 404 4.00 15.84 16.03
CA MET A 404 4.30 15.94 17.47
C MET A 404 5.79 16.24 17.68
N SER A 405 6.12 17.12 18.64
CA SER A 405 7.50 17.51 18.96
C SER A 405 8.41 16.35 19.40
N GLU A 406 7.85 15.26 19.92
CA GLU A 406 8.61 14.09 20.40
C GLU A 406 9.19 13.22 19.27
N ILE A 407 8.63 13.30 18.05
CA ILE A 407 9.10 12.53 16.87
C ILE A 407 10.38 13.15 16.25
N VAL A 408 10.70 14.40 16.60
CA VAL A 408 11.81 15.18 16.03
C VAL A 408 13.20 14.72 16.56
N ILE A 409 13.26 13.80 17.51
CA ILE A 409 14.53 13.38 18.13
C ILE A 409 15.38 12.52 17.17
N ASN A 410 14.78 11.81 16.22
CA ASN A 410 15.50 11.13 15.13
C ASN A 410 14.59 10.85 13.91
N GLU A 411 14.58 11.78 12.97
CA GLU A 411 13.78 11.75 11.73
C GLU A 411 13.91 10.41 10.98
N TYR A 412 15.13 9.86 10.87
CA TYR A 412 15.40 8.64 10.12
C TYR A 412 14.97 7.34 10.84
N LEU A 413 15.13 7.26 12.17
CA LEU A 413 14.66 6.10 12.93
C LEU A 413 13.13 6.06 13.06
N SER A 414 12.48 7.23 12.99
CA SER A 414 11.02 7.34 13.06
C SER A 414 10.31 7.08 11.72
N ALA A 415 10.99 7.26 10.58
CA ALA A 415 10.39 7.25 9.24
C ALA A 415 9.65 5.95 8.88
N SER A 416 10.23 4.78 9.19
CA SER A 416 9.54 3.50 8.97
C SER A 416 8.39 3.26 9.94
N ASP A 417 8.52 3.78 11.16
CA ASP A 417 7.53 3.60 12.21
C ASP A 417 6.28 4.45 11.93
N VAL A 418 6.45 5.69 11.48
CA VAL A 418 5.33 6.54 11.06
C VAL A 418 4.60 5.95 9.84
N HIS A 419 5.32 5.36 8.88
CA HIS A 419 4.71 4.73 7.72
C HIS A 419 3.81 3.54 8.10
N LEU A 420 4.15 2.80 9.16
CA LEU A 420 3.47 1.57 9.54
C LEU A 420 2.28 1.77 10.49
N ARG A 421 2.19 2.92 11.17
CA ARG A 421 1.27 3.13 12.31
C ARG A 421 -0.04 3.84 12.00
N TYR A 422 -0.38 4.05 10.72
CA TYR A 422 -1.64 4.74 10.36
C TYR A 422 -2.90 4.06 10.92
N TRP A 423 -2.91 2.73 11.03
CA TRP A 423 -4.05 1.94 11.52
C TRP A 423 -4.47 2.26 12.96
N SER A 424 -3.53 2.73 13.78
CA SER A 424 -3.77 3.10 15.19
C SER A 424 -3.62 4.59 15.45
N ASN A 425 -3.48 5.40 14.40
CA ASN A 425 -3.27 6.82 14.53
C ASN A 425 -4.61 7.53 14.79
N SER A 426 -4.71 8.26 15.90
CA SER A 426 -5.97 8.90 16.30
C SER A 426 -6.45 9.94 15.30
N GLU A 427 -5.54 10.67 14.66
CA GLU A 427 -5.88 11.72 13.69
C GLU A 427 -6.44 11.13 12.40
N VAL A 428 -5.86 10.02 11.93
CA VAL A 428 -6.36 9.26 10.78
C VAL A 428 -7.77 8.76 11.06
N VAL A 429 -7.97 8.12 12.20
CA VAL A 429 -9.26 7.53 12.56
C VAL A 429 -10.32 8.60 12.80
N SER A 430 -9.98 9.67 13.49
CA SER A 430 -10.88 10.82 13.66
C SER A 430 -11.27 11.42 12.32
N PHE A 431 -10.32 11.61 11.39
CA PHE A 431 -10.63 12.11 10.05
C PHE A 431 -11.60 11.19 9.29
N ILE A 432 -11.38 9.87 9.34
CA ILE A 432 -12.32 8.90 8.75
C ILE A 432 -13.71 9.05 9.36
N LEU A 433 -13.81 9.07 10.69
CA LEU A 433 -15.10 9.22 11.40
C LEU A 433 -15.80 10.55 11.10
N GLU A 434 -15.04 11.65 10.94
CA GLU A 434 -15.57 12.96 10.51
C GLU A 434 -16.17 12.86 9.10
N LYS A 435 -15.47 12.25 8.14
CA LYS A 435 -15.99 12.07 6.77
C LYS A 435 -17.19 11.13 6.70
N LEU A 436 -17.30 10.19 7.64
CA LEU A 436 -18.48 9.33 7.79
C LEU A 436 -19.64 10.00 8.53
N ASN A 437 -19.49 11.24 9.00
CA ASN A 437 -20.45 11.98 9.83
C ASN A 437 -20.80 11.25 11.14
N LEU A 438 -19.83 10.53 11.70
CA LEU A 438 -19.97 9.78 12.95
C LEU A 438 -19.45 10.55 14.16
N ILE A 439 -18.53 11.49 13.93
CA ILE A 439 -18.10 12.50 14.90
C ILE A 439 -18.10 13.85 14.21
N SER A 440 -18.29 14.92 14.97
CA SER A 440 -18.18 16.29 14.49
C SER A 440 -17.31 17.09 15.45
N VAL A 441 -16.52 18.00 14.89
CA VAL A 441 -15.95 19.10 15.66
C VAL A 441 -17.01 20.19 15.73
N ASP A 442 -17.52 20.50 16.92
CA ASP A 442 -18.39 21.66 17.12
C ASP A 442 -17.60 22.93 16.73
N GLN A 443 -17.88 23.48 15.55
CA GLN A 443 -17.33 24.76 15.10
C GLN A 443 -17.99 25.97 15.82
N THR A 444 -18.86 25.72 16.79
CA THR A 444 -19.57 26.74 17.58
C THR A 444 -18.68 27.30 18.69
N THR A 445 -17.53 27.87 18.35
CA THR A 445 -16.86 28.93 19.11
C THR A 445 -15.74 29.52 18.24
N ASN A 446 -16.12 30.31 17.24
CA ASN A 446 -15.28 31.39 16.73
C ASN A 446 -16.09 32.68 16.80
#